data_AF-A0A2R6DQI2-F1
#
_entry.id   AF-A0A2R6DQI2-F1
#
_cell.length_a   1.000
_cell.length_b   1.000
_cell.length_c   1.000
_cell.angle_alpha   90.00
_cell.angle_beta   90.00
_cell.angle_gamma   90.00
#
_symmetry.space_group_name_H-M   'P 1'
#
loop_
_entity.id
_entity.type
_entity.pdbx_description
1 polymer ?
#
loop_
_entity_poly.entity_id
_entity_poly.type
_entity_poly.pdbx_seq_one_letter_code
_entity_poly.pdbx_strand_id
1 'polypeptide(L)'
;EEKKMEEELRKLKSLEGEIEAEIDREVSVHGEKGGKTLAEQQEYVVGAIAEVGPVTARALLEHFGSVEAVMTADEEALLEVDGVGEVTAERVREVAASDYANAG
;
A
#
# COMPACT_ATOMS: atom_id res chain seq x y z
N GLU A 1 41.65 -8.27 -14.75
CA GLU A 1 40.28 -8.82 -14.77
C GLU A 1 39.69 -8.92 -13.37
N GLU A 2 40.43 -9.47 -12.40
CA GLU A 2 40.04 -9.53 -10.97
C GLU A 2 39.62 -8.17 -10.37
N LYS A 3 40.44 -7.12 -10.51
CA LYS A 3 40.08 -5.76 -10.05
C LYS A 3 38.78 -5.22 -10.64
N LYS A 4 38.47 -5.56 -11.89
CA LYS A 4 37.23 -5.13 -12.55
C LYS A 4 36.03 -5.87 -11.96
N MET A 5 36.20 -7.15 -11.65
CA MET A 5 35.19 -7.98 -11.00
C MET A 5 34.91 -7.51 -9.55
N GLU A 6 35.94 -7.12 -8.81
CA GLU A 6 35.78 -6.54 -7.46
C GLU A 6 35.01 -5.21 -7.47
N GLU A 7 35.26 -4.36 -8.47
CA GLU A 7 34.57 -3.07 -8.60
C GLU A 7 33.07 -3.27 -8.96
N GLU A 8 32.77 -4.19 -9.87
CA GLU A 8 31.40 -4.57 -10.22
C GLU A 8 30.65 -5.15 -9.00
N LEU A 9 31.28 -6.04 -8.24
CA LEU A 9 30.69 -6.60 -7.02
C LEU A 9 30.40 -5.52 -5.98
N ARG A 10 31.26 -4.49 -5.88
CA ARG A 10 31.05 -3.36 -4.96
C ARG A 10 29.85 -2.51 -5.38
N LYS A 11 29.67 -2.27 -6.68
CA LYS A 11 28.49 -1.56 -7.20
C LYS A 11 27.21 -2.33 -6.94
N LEU A 12 27.23 -3.65 -7.17
CA LEU A 12 26.07 -4.51 -6.95
C LEU A 12 25.62 -4.48 -5.47
N LYS A 13 26.57 -4.57 -4.53
CA LYS A 13 26.29 -4.46 -3.09
C LYS A 13 25.77 -3.09 -2.65
N SER A 14 26.22 -2.01 -3.30
CA SER A 14 25.70 -0.66 -3.05
C SER A 14 24.24 -0.55 -3.51
N LEU A 15 23.97 -1.08 -4.71
CA LEU A 15 22.63 -1.08 -5.29
C LEU A 15 21.67 -1.95 -4.48
N GLU A 16 22.13 -3.11 -3.99
CA GLU A 16 21.37 -3.97 -3.07
C GLU A 16 20.97 -3.20 -1.82
N GLY A 17 21.90 -2.50 -1.17
CA GLY A 17 21.58 -1.67 0.00
C GLY A 17 20.67 -0.48 -0.30
N GLU A 18 20.76 0.11 -1.49
CA GLU A 18 19.84 1.17 -1.94
C GLU A 18 18.43 0.63 -2.18
N ILE A 19 18.31 -0.55 -2.80
CA ILE A 19 17.03 -1.23 -3.05
C ILE A 19 16.41 -1.69 -1.73
N GLU A 20 17.18 -2.29 -0.82
CA GLU A 20 16.71 -2.69 0.50
C GLU A 20 16.20 -1.48 1.31
N ALA A 21 16.92 -0.35 1.27
CA ALA A 21 16.48 0.87 1.95
C ALA A 21 15.21 1.47 1.35
N GLU A 22 14.99 1.32 0.04
CA GLU A 22 13.76 1.76 -0.62
C GLU A 22 12.59 0.83 -0.30
N ILE A 23 12.81 -0.49 -0.31
CA ILE A 23 11.81 -1.49 0.08
C ILE A 23 11.43 -1.35 1.57
N ASP A 24 12.38 -1.08 2.46
CA ASP A 24 12.11 -0.84 3.89
C ASP A 24 11.27 0.44 4.10
N ARG A 25 11.41 1.44 3.22
CA ARG A 25 10.55 2.64 3.21
C ARG A 25 9.17 2.35 2.64
N GLU A 26 9.07 1.52 1.61
CA GLU A 26 7.80 1.17 0.97
C GLU A 26 6.99 0.12 1.74
N VAL A 27 7.63 -0.76 2.53
CA VAL A 27 6.99 -1.90 3.21
C VAL A 27 7.49 -2.05 4.66
N SER A 28 7.23 -1.05 5.51
CA SER A 28 7.37 -1.23 6.96
C SER A 28 6.07 -1.81 7.57
N VAL A 29 6.08 -3.11 7.87
CA VAL A 29 4.93 -3.87 8.42
C VAL A 29 4.97 -3.99 9.96
N HIS A 30 6.08 -3.65 10.62
CA HIS A 30 6.15 -3.54 12.09
C HIS A 30 7.26 -2.57 12.51
N GLY A 31 6.90 -1.54 13.28
CA GLY A 31 7.79 -0.45 13.62
C GLY A 31 8.51 -0.61 14.96
N GLU A 32 9.79 -0.27 14.98
CA GLU A 32 10.47 0.46 16.07
C GLU A 32 11.57 1.33 15.42
N LYS A 33 11.38 2.63 15.22
CA LYS A 33 11.81 3.69 16.18
C LYS A 33 11.18 5.07 15.92
N GLY A 34 10.21 5.12 15.00
CA GLY A 34 9.31 6.25 14.78
C GLY A 34 8.03 5.63 14.25
N GLY A 35 6.91 5.81 14.94
CA GLY A 35 5.64 5.27 14.46
C GLY A 35 5.31 5.83 13.08
N LYS A 36 4.49 5.10 12.31
CA LYS A 36 3.95 5.58 11.03
C LYS A 36 3.32 6.96 11.23
N THR A 37 3.57 7.88 10.31
CA THR A 37 2.82 9.14 10.17
C THR A 37 1.34 8.85 9.95
N LEU A 38 0.47 9.84 10.15
CA LEU A 38 -0.97 9.66 9.93
C LEU A 38 -1.27 9.19 8.50
N ALA A 39 -0.60 9.77 7.49
CA ALA A 39 -0.77 9.37 6.09
C ALA A 39 -0.36 7.91 5.87
N GLU A 40 0.79 7.48 6.38
CA GLU A 40 1.24 6.09 6.29
C GLU A 40 0.30 5.12 7.02
N GLN A 41 -0.34 5.56 8.11
CA GLN A 41 -1.38 4.76 8.78
C GLN A 41 -2.65 4.65 7.93
N GLN A 42 -3.07 5.74 7.29
CA GLN A 42 -4.25 5.75 6.41
C GLN A 42 -4.02 4.86 5.18
N GLU A 43 -2.88 5.00 4.51
CA GLU A 43 -2.48 4.15 3.38
C GLU A 43 -2.42 2.68 3.80
N TYR A 44 -1.89 2.40 4.99
CA TYR A 44 -1.82 1.03 5.51
C TYR A 44 -3.20 0.43 5.79
N VAL A 45 -4.14 1.20 6.35
CA VAL A 45 -5.49 0.72 6.62
C VAL A 45 -6.23 0.41 5.31
N VAL A 46 -6.15 1.29 4.31
CA VAL A 46 -6.80 1.07 3.01
C VAL A 46 -6.13 -0.07 2.23
N GLY A 47 -4.80 -0.12 2.23
CA GLY A 47 -4.02 -1.17 1.56
C GLY A 47 -4.08 -2.55 2.24
N ALA A 48 -4.72 -2.67 3.41
CA ALA A 48 -4.96 -3.98 4.03
C ALA A 48 -6.10 -4.76 3.37
N ILE A 49 -6.91 -4.10 2.54
CA ILE A 49 -7.96 -4.74 1.74
C ILE A 49 -7.29 -5.51 0.60
N ALA A 50 -7.68 -6.78 0.41
CA ALA A 50 -7.14 -7.57 -0.70
C ALA A 50 -7.39 -6.87 -2.05
N GLU A 51 -6.47 -7.04 -3.00
CA GLU A 51 -6.48 -6.35 -4.30
C GLU A 51 -6.27 -4.82 -4.23
N VAL A 52 -6.01 -4.26 -3.04
CA VAL A 52 -5.64 -2.85 -2.86
C VAL A 52 -4.16 -2.74 -2.52
N GLY A 53 -3.34 -2.47 -3.53
CA GLY A 53 -1.91 -2.21 -3.35
C GLY A 53 -1.61 -0.78 -2.87
N PRO A 54 -0.34 -0.46 -2.53
CA PRO A 54 0.05 0.87 -2.05
C PRO A 54 -0.31 2.02 -3.01
N VAL A 55 -0.17 1.79 -4.32
CA VAL A 55 -0.51 2.77 -5.36
C VAL A 55 -2.02 3.06 -5.35
N THR A 56 -2.85 2.02 -5.34
CA THR A 56 -4.30 2.14 -5.30
C THR A 56 -4.79 2.76 -3.99
N ALA A 57 -4.19 2.39 -2.85
CA ALA A 57 -4.52 2.97 -1.55
C ALA A 57 -4.28 4.49 -1.52
N ARG A 58 -3.14 4.95 -2.08
CA ARG A 58 -2.85 6.38 -2.23
C ARG A 58 -3.87 7.06 -3.15
N ALA A 59 -4.14 6.50 -4.32
CA ALA A 59 -5.09 7.09 -5.27
C ALA A 59 -6.50 7.23 -4.67
N LEU A 60 -6.98 6.21 -3.95
CA LEU A 60 -8.24 6.25 -3.21
C LEU A 60 -8.24 7.36 -2.14
N LEU A 61 -7.17 7.46 -1.34
CA LEU A 61 -7.07 8.47 -0.28
C LEU A 61 -6.92 9.89 -0.83
N GLU A 62 -6.23 10.08 -1.95
CA GLU A 62 -6.14 11.37 -2.63
C GLU A 62 -7.48 11.80 -3.23
N HIS A 63 -8.24 10.85 -3.79
CA HIS A 63 -9.56 11.11 -4.37
C HIS A 63 -10.62 11.42 -3.31
N PHE A 64 -10.73 10.56 -2.28
CA PHE A 64 -11.78 10.65 -1.26
C PHE A 64 -11.39 11.48 -0.03
N GLY A 65 -10.11 11.74 0.18
CA GLY A 65 -9.58 12.61 1.24
C GLY A 65 -9.50 12.00 2.64
N SER A 66 -10.05 10.81 2.88
CA SER A 66 -9.93 10.11 4.16
C SER A 66 -10.27 8.62 4.07
N VAL A 67 -9.81 7.84 5.06
CA VAL A 67 -10.18 6.41 5.19
C VAL A 67 -11.69 6.24 5.32
N GLU A 68 -12.36 7.07 6.11
CA GLU A 68 -13.82 7.02 6.28
C GLU A 68 -14.55 7.21 4.95
N ALA A 69 -14.12 8.18 4.15
CA ALA A 69 -14.71 8.43 2.84
C ALA A 69 -14.50 7.25 1.87
N VAL A 70 -13.31 6.64 1.87
CA VAL A 70 -13.06 5.41 1.08
C VAL A 70 -13.97 4.26 1.52
N MET A 71 -14.12 4.03 2.83
CA MET A 71 -14.93 2.92 3.36
C MET A 71 -16.44 3.13 3.21
N THR A 72 -16.89 4.36 2.97
CA THR A 72 -18.31 4.69 2.81
C THR A 72 -18.73 4.93 1.35
N ALA A 73 -17.78 5.18 0.46
CA ALA A 73 -18.01 5.35 -0.98
C ALA A 73 -18.76 4.15 -1.59
N ASP A 74 -19.73 4.42 -2.45
CA ASP A 74 -20.41 3.38 -3.23
C ASP A 74 -19.52 2.84 -4.36
N GLU A 75 -19.95 1.74 -4.96
CA GLU A 75 -19.19 1.06 -6.01
C GLU A 75 -18.96 1.95 -7.24
N GLU A 76 -19.97 2.76 -7.61
CA GLU A 76 -19.86 3.69 -8.75
C GLU A 76 -18.76 4.72 -8.51
N ALA A 77 -18.71 5.35 -7.33
CA ALA A 77 -17.67 6.31 -6.98
C ALA A 77 -16.28 5.67 -6.92
N LEU A 78 -16.16 4.44 -6.40
CA LEU A 78 -14.88 3.74 -6.34
C LEU A 78 -14.31 3.48 -7.75
N LEU A 79 -15.16 3.16 -8.72
CA LEU A 79 -14.78 2.93 -10.11
C LEU A 79 -14.32 4.20 -10.85
N GLU A 80 -14.57 5.39 -10.31
CA GLU A 80 -14.06 6.65 -10.87
C GLU A 80 -12.57 6.87 -10.57
N VAL A 81 -11.97 6.10 -9.64
CA VAL A 81 -10.57 6.23 -9.26
C VAL A 81 -9.67 5.46 -10.23
N ASP A 82 -8.68 6.15 -10.79
CA ASP A 82 -7.72 5.54 -11.72
C ASP A 82 -7.03 4.31 -11.10
N GLY A 83 -7.11 3.18 -11.81
CA GLY A 83 -6.54 1.90 -11.38
C GLY A 83 -7.43 1.09 -10.43
N VAL A 84 -8.66 1.53 -10.17
CA VAL A 84 -9.70 0.73 -9.50
C VAL A 84 -10.59 0.08 -10.55
N GLY A 85 -10.69 -1.25 -10.52
CA GLY A 85 -11.65 -2.01 -11.32
C GLY A 85 -12.73 -2.65 -10.44
N GLU A 86 -13.69 -3.33 -11.08
CA GLU A 86 -14.84 -3.98 -10.43
C GLU A 86 -14.42 -4.87 -9.24
N VAL A 87 -13.40 -5.71 -9.42
CA VAL A 87 -12.90 -6.61 -8.36
C VAL A 87 -12.43 -5.84 -7.13
N THR A 88 -11.69 -4.75 -7.33
CA THR A 88 -11.19 -3.92 -6.22
C THR A 88 -12.34 -3.18 -5.54
N ALA A 89 -13.27 -2.62 -6.32
CA ALA A 89 -14.42 -1.91 -5.78
C ALA A 89 -15.34 -2.85 -4.97
N GLU A 90 -15.64 -4.03 -5.51
CA GLU A 90 -16.40 -5.08 -4.82
C GLU A 90 -15.72 -5.46 -3.50
N ARG A 91 -14.40 -5.68 -3.51
CA ARG A 91 -13.65 -6.08 -2.31
C ARG A 91 -13.65 -5.02 -1.22
N VAL A 92 -13.55 -3.74 -1.61
CA VAL A 92 -13.66 -2.62 -0.68
C VAL A 92 -15.06 -2.60 -0.05
N ARG A 93 -16.12 -2.73 -0.86
CA ARG A 93 -17.50 -2.75 -0.37
C ARG A 93 -17.79 -3.95 0.53
N GLU A 94 -17.29 -5.13 0.17
CA GLU A 94 -17.43 -6.36 0.95
C GLU A 94 -16.80 -6.18 2.34
N VAL A 95 -15.54 -5.72 2.42
CA VAL A 95 -14.83 -5.55 3.70
C VAL A 95 -15.46 -4.45 4.56
N ALA A 96 -15.88 -3.35 3.95
CA ALA A 96 -16.40 -2.20 4.69
C ALA A 96 -17.85 -2.38 5.19
N ALA A 97 -18.69 -3.08 4.42
CA ALA A 97 -20.13 -3.13 4.66
C ALA A 97 -20.66 -4.48 5.14
N SER A 98 -19.87 -5.56 5.06
CA SER A 98 -20.30 -6.86 5.57
C SER A 98 -20.30 -6.90 7.09
N ASP A 99 -21.27 -7.61 7.66
CA ASP A 99 -21.22 -7.99 9.06
C ASP A 99 -19.93 -8.77 9.33
N TYR A 100 -19.32 -8.53 10.48
CA TYR A 100 -18.15 -9.30 10.89
C TYR A 100 -18.52 -10.78 11.01
N ALA A 101 -17.94 -11.63 10.15
CA ALA A 101 -18.31 -13.03 9.98
C ALA A 101 -18.18 -13.92 11.25
N ASN A 102 -17.57 -13.41 12.33
CA ASN A 102 -17.50 -14.10 13.63
C ASN A 102 -18.28 -13.37 14.74
N ALA A 103 -19.23 -12.50 14.40
CA ALA A 103 -20.14 -11.88 15.35
C ALA A 103 -21.29 -12.81 15.79
N GLY A 104 -21.39 -14.03 15.23
CA GLY A 104 -22.35 -15.07 15.62
C GLY A 104 -22.25 -16.31 14.75
#